data_AF-B8BA00-F1
#
_entry.id   AF-B8BA00-F1
#
_cell.length_a   1.000
_cell.length_b   1.000
_cell.length_c   1.000
_cell.angle_alpha   90.00
_cell.angle_beta   90.00
_cell.angle_gamma   90.00
#
_symmetry.space_group_name_H-M   'P 1'
#
loop_
_entity.id
_entity.type
_entity.pdbx_description
1 polymer ?
#
loop_
_entity_poly.entity_id
_entity_poly.type
_entity_poly.pdbx_seq_one_letter_code
_entity_poly.pdbx_strand_id
1 'polypeptide(L)'
;MATHSTSAPAAPASSAFPLAAAVRFPCASATSNTCAFSLAEHLTREGMFFDLYSIKREAEERSRRRMLLAAGAAMFLSWPNPAAYAAEAKKGFLPVTDKKDGYSFLYPFGWQEVVVQGQDKVYKDVIEPLESVSVNTIPTSKQDIRELGPPDQVAEALIRKVLAAPTQKTKLMEAKENDVDGRTYYTFEFTAQAPNFTRHALGAIAIANGKFYTLTTGANERRWEKIKDRLHTVVDSFKIEARV
;
A
#
# COMPACT_ATOMS: atom_id res chain seq x y z
N MET A 1 71.51 -0.25 8.95
CA MET A 1 71.33 -0.20 7.48
C MET A 1 70.22 0.79 7.17
N ALA A 2 70.39 1.48 6.05
CA ALA A 2 69.77 2.74 5.68
C ALA A 2 68.22 2.79 5.70
N THR A 3 67.75 3.99 6.00
CA THR A 3 66.44 4.56 5.64
C THR A 3 66.13 4.41 4.15
N HIS A 4 64.88 4.17 3.76
CA HIS A 4 64.27 4.82 2.58
C HIS A 4 62.73 4.75 2.62
N SER A 5 62.13 5.94 2.54
CA SER A 5 60.70 6.25 2.35
C SER A 5 60.28 6.13 0.88
N THR A 6 58.99 5.84 0.61
CA THR A 6 58.28 6.08 -0.68
C THR A 6 56.76 5.93 -0.39
N SER A 7 56.02 7.01 -0.10
CA SER A 7 55.30 7.96 -0.99
C SER A 7 53.99 7.45 -1.61
N ALA A 8 52.87 8.09 -1.27
CA ALA A 8 51.68 8.19 -2.10
C ALA A 8 51.09 9.61 -1.94
N PRO A 9 50.79 10.35 -3.02
CA PRO A 9 50.33 11.73 -2.91
C PRO A 9 48.80 11.84 -2.78
N ALA A 10 48.37 12.74 -1.91
CA ALA A 10 47.00 13.19 -1.75
C ALA A 10 46.65 14.22 -2.85
N ALA A 11 45.42 14.13 -3.37
CA ALA A 11 44.86 15.06 -4.35
C ALA A 11 44.51 16.42 -3.71
N PRO A 12 44.69 17.56 -4.41
CA PRO A 12 44.25 18.85 -3.92
C PRO A 12 42.82 19.19 -4.41
N ALA A 13 41.95 19.61 -3.49
CA ALA A 13 40.70 20.30 -3.81
C ALA A 13 40.95 21.81 -3.72
N SER A 14 40.87 22.49 -4.87
CA SER A 14 41.06 23.94 -5.00
C SER A 14 39.70 24.65 -5.04
N SER A 15 39.50 25.53 -4.05
CA SER A 15 39.08 26.93 -4.15
C SER A 15 37.86 27.38 -5.00
N ALA A 16 37.05 28.21 -4.33
CA ALA A 16 36.56 29.54 -4.74
C ALA A 16 35.19 29.68 -5.47
N PHE A 17 34.26 30.25 -4.69
CA PHE A 17 33.21 31.24 -5.03
C PHE A 17 33.66 32.29 -6.07
N PRO A 18 32.77 32.93 -6.87
CA PRO A 18 31.91 34.01 -6.33
C PRO A 18 30.55 34.30 -7.02
N LEU A 19 29.73 35.03 -6.24
CA LEU A 19 28.78 36.14 -6.51
C LEU A 19 27.74 36.16 -7.65
N ALA A 20 26.59 36.74 -7.24
CA ALA A 20 25.65 37.60 -7.97
C ALA A 20 24.65 36.90 -8.93
N ALA A 21 23.41 37.32 -9.12
CA ALA A 21 22.75 38.59 -8.84
C ALA A 21 21.23 38.38 -8.63
N ALA A 22 20.62 39.29 -7.88
CA ALA A 22 19.19 39.47 -7.79
C ALA A 22 18.66 40.11 -9.09
N VAL A 23 17.49 39.67 -9.55
CA VAL A 23 16.60 40.52 -10.37
C VAL A 23 15.17 40.31 -9.89
N ARG A 24 14.53 41.44 -9.59
CA ARG A 24 13.16 41.63 -9.09
C ARG A 24 12.47 42.56 -10.10
N PHE A 25 11.14 42.40 -10.24
CA PHE A 25 10.15 43.27 -10.93
C PHE A 25 10.08 43.18 -12.46
N PRO A 26 8.92 43.49 -13.11
CA PRO A 26 7.79 44.29 -12.60
C PRO A 26 6.35 43.75 -12.82
N CYS A 27 5.46 44.49 -12.16
CA CYS A 27 4.00 44.56 -12.23
C CYS A 27 3.49 45.23 -13.53
N ALA A 28 2.33 44.80 -14.03
CA ALA A 28 1.26 45.59 -14.69
C ALA A 28 0.12 44.61 -15.04
N SER A 29 -1.12 44.65 -14.53
CA SER A 29 -2.18 45.68 -14.46
C SER A 29 -2.72 46.13 -15.82
N ALA A 30 -3.97 45.75 -16.12
CA ALA A 30 -5.03 46.51 -16.78
C ALA A 30 -6.12 45.54 -17.27
N THR A 31 -7.43 45.81 -17.33
CA THR A 31 -8.38 46.78 -16.77
C THR A 31 -9.71 46.39 -17.43
N SER A 32 -10.82 46.33 -16.70
CA SER A 32 -12.11 46.71 -17.30
C SER A 32 -13.07 47.11 -16.19
N ASN A 33 -13.67 48.28 -16.40
CA ASN A 33 -14.26 49.15 -15.40
C ASN A 33 -15.66 48.73 -14.96
N THR A 34 -15.89 49.01 -13.69
CA THR A 34 -17.14 49.09 -12.95
C THR A 34 -17.95 50.36 -13.25
N CYS A 35 -19.26 50.25 -12.94
CA CYS A 35 -20.17 51.30 -12.45
C CYS A 35 -20.68 52.34 -13.48
N ALA A 36 -21.87 52.93 -13.36
CA ALA A 36 -23.09 52.69 -12.58
C ALA A 36 -24.09 53.81 -12.98
N PHE A 37 -25.35 53.64 -12.52
CA PHE A 37 -26.31 54.69 -12.17
C PHE A 37 -27.17 55.41 -13.22
N SER A 38 -28.44 55.51 -12.79
CA SER A 38 -29.39 56.62 -12.95
C SER A 38 -30.51 56.40 -13.96
N LEU A 39 -31.71 56.03 -13.53
CA LEU A 39 -32.80 56.84 -12.93
C LEU A 39 -33.73 57.42 -14.01
N ALA A 40 -35.03 57.18 -13.82
CA ALA A 40 -36.14 57.37 -14.75
C ALA A 40 -36.73 58.78 -14.73
N GLU A 41 -37.32 59.21 -15.86
CA GLU A 41 -38.35 60.25 -16.02
C GLU A 41 -38.94 60.11 -17.45
N HIS A 42 -40.16 60.49 -17.84
CA HIS A 42 -41.47 60.69 -17.22
C HIS A 42 -42.43 61.00 -18.39
N LEU A 43 -43.54 60.24 -18.53
CA LEU A 43 -44.84 60.53 -19.20
C LEU A 43 -44.86 61.03 -20.68
N THR A 44 -45.69 60.53 -21.60
CA THR A 44 -47.16 60.72 -21.63
C THR A 44 -47.80 59.91 -22.78
N ARG A 45 -49.04 59.41 -22.58
CA ARG A 45 -50.19 59.26 -23.55
C ARG A 45 -49.98 58.46 -24.85
N GLU A 46 -50.81 57.51 -25.31
CA GLU A 46 -52.16 57.02 -25.03
C GLU A 46 -52.17 55.51 -25.36
N GLY A 47 -52.91 54.66 -24.65
CA GLY A 47 -54.29 54.39 -25.04
C GLY A 47 -54.44 53.03 -25.72
N MET A 48 -54.60 51.98 -24.91
CA MET A 48 -55.52 50.87 -25.21
C MET A 48 -55.15 49.91 -26.37
N PHE A 49 -54.07 49.14 -26.20
CA PHE A 49 -53.85 47.91 -26.99
C PHE A 49 -53.04 46.81 -26.25
N PHE A 50 -52.98 46.81 -24.92
CA PHE A 50 -52.04 45.94 -24.19
C PHE A 50 -52.66 45.14 -23.03
N ASP A 51 -53.97 44.88 -23.05
CA ASP A 51 -54.64 44.10 -21.99
C ASP A 51 -54.74 42.58 -22.26
N LEU A 52 -54.12 42.07 -23.32
CA LEU A 52 -54.02 40.62 -23.57
C LEU A 52 -52.58 40.06 -23.56
N TYR A 53 -51.61 40.85 -23.07
CA TYR A 53 -50.21 40.40 -22.96
C TYR A 53 -49.67 40.38 -21.52
N SER A 54 -50.45 40.85 -20.54
CA SER A 54 -50.03 40.89 -19.12
C SER A 54 -50.45 39.64 -18.31
N ILE A 55 -51.59 39.01 -18.64
CA ILE A 55 -52.07 37.82 -17.90
C ILE A 55 -51.23 36.56 -18.19
N LYS A 56 -50.54 36.51 -19.34
CA LYS A 56 -49.70 35.35 -19.69
C LYS A 56 -48.30 35.38 -19.06
N ARG A 57 -47.81 36.54 -18.60
CA ARG A 57 -46.48 36.65 -17.97
C ARG A 57 -46.46 36.25 -16.49
N GLU A 58 -47.53 36.47 -15.74
CA GLU A 58 -47.53 36.12 -14.30
C GLU A 58 -47.66 34.62 -14.00
N ALA A 59 -48.16 33.83 -14.95
CA ALA A 59 -48.26 32.37 -14.81
C ALA A 59 -46.93 31.65 -15.13
N GLU A 60 -46.08 32.22 -15.99
CA GLU A 60 -44.81 31.60 -16.38
C GLU A 60 -43.67 31.94 -15.41
N GLU A 61 -43.75 33.08 -14.71
CA GLU A 61 -42.70 33.53 -13.78
C GLU A 61 -42.82 32.92 -12.37
N ARG A 62 -44.02 32.51 -11.94
CA ARG A 62 -44.20 31.71 -10.72
C ARG A 62 -43.79 30.24 -10.88
N SER A 63 -43.79 29.73 -12.11
CA SER A 63 -43.34 28.36 -12.43
C SER A 63 -41.81 28.24 -12.45
N ARG A 64 -41.10 29.26 -12.95
CA ARG A 64 -39.63 29.28 -12.99
C ARG A 64 -38.96 29.40 -11.60
N ARG A 65 -39.67 29.90 -10.59
CA ARG A 65 -39.14 30.02 -9.21
C ARG A 65 -39.41 28.80 -8.31
N ARG A 66 -40.14 27.80 -8.79
CA ARG A 66 -40.34 26.51 -8.06
C ARG A 66 -39.61 25.33 -8.70
N MET A 67 -38.78 25.59 -9.71
CA MET A 67 -37.96 24.58 -10.38
C MET A 67 -36.47 24.88 -10.26
N LEU A 68 -36.01 25.34 -9.09
CA LEU A 68 -34.59 25.41 -8.72
C LEU A 68 -34.33 24.86 -7.31
N LEU A 69 -35.11 23.87 -6.88
CA LEU A 69 -34.87 23.15 -5.62
C LEU A 69 -35.06 21.62 -5.74
N ALA A 70 -35.13 21.07 -6.95
CA ALA A 70 -35.39 19.62 -7.14
C ALA A 70 -34.49 18.93 -8.16
N ALA A 71 -33.31 19.50 -8.48
CA ALA A 71 -32.36 18.88 -9.41
C ALA A 71 -30.90 18.84 -8.88
N GLY A 72 -30.71 18.96 -7.56
CA GLY A 72 -29.39 18.89 -6.92
C GLY A 72 -29.09 17.58 -6.17
N ALA A 73 -30.06 16.66 -6.08
CA ALA A 73 -29.98 15.50 -5.17
C ALA A 73 -29.75 14.14 -5.85
N ALA A 74 -29.51 14.08 -7.16
CA ALA A 74 -29.46 12.81 -7.91
C ALA A 74 -28.11 12.47 -8.56
N MET A 75 -27.03 13.24 -8.33
CA MET A 75 -25.70 12.95 -8.91
C MET A 75 -24.59 12.68 -7.88
N PHE A 76 -24.91 12.41 -6.62
CA PHE A 76 -23.92 12.04 -5.60
C PHE A 76 -23.91 10.55 -5.22
N LEU A 77 -24.61 9.67 -5.96
CA LEU A 77 -24.65 8.23 -5.65
C LEU A 77 -23.58 7.39 -6.38
N SER A 78 -22.66 8.03 -7.11
CA SER A 78 -21.58 7.33 -7.83
C SER A 78 -20.18 7.79 -7.41
N TRP A 79 -20.03 8.27 -6.16
CA TRP A 79 -18.70 8.30 -5.56
C TRP A 79 -18.43 6.91 -4.98
N PRO A 80 -17.39 6.17 -5.43
CA PRO A 80 -17.01 4.93 -4.77
C PRO A 80 -16.72 5.27 -3.30
N ASN A 81 -17.53 4.71 -2.42
CA ASN A 81 -17.37 4.87 -0.98
C ASN A 81 -16.00 4.24 -0.61
N PRO A 82 -14.99 5.01 -0.13
CA PRO A 82 -13.70 4.43 0.25
C PRO A 82 -13.83 3.42 1.40
N ALA A 83 -14.95 3.46 2.12
CA ALA A 83 -15.29 2.55 3.20
C ALA A 83 -15.59 1.11 2.74
N ALA A 84 -15.81 0.86 1.44
CA ALA A 84 -15.96 -0.51 0.94
C ALA A 84 -14.63 -1.30 0.89
N TYR A 85 -13.49 -0.62 1.06
CA TYR A 85 -12.18 -1.23 1.30
C TYR A 85 -11.80 -1.28 2.79
N ALA A 86 -12.76 -1.07 3.70
CA ALA A 86 -12.58 -1.55 5.07
C ALA A 86 -12.70 -3.07 5.03
N ALA A 87 -11.59 -3.72 4.69
CA ALA A 87 -11.42 -5.16 4.85
C ALA A 87 -11.95 -5.53 6.24
N GLU A 88 -12.85 -6.51 6.25
CA GLU A 88 -13.37 -7.15 7.45
C GLU A 88 -12.21 -7.41 8.42
N ALA A 89 -12.04 -6.51 9.40
CA ALA A 89 -10.88 -6.57 10.28
C ALA A 89 -11.09 -7.79 11.16
N LYS A 90 -10.44 -8.92 10.81
CA LYS A 90 -10.44 -10.12 11.64
C LYS A 90 -10.07 -9.69 13.05
N LYS A 91 -11.01 -9.89 13.99
CA LYS A 91 -10.87 -9.40 15.36
C LYS A 91 -9.55 -9.89 15.97
N GLY A 92 -8.74 -8.97 16.48
CA GLY A 92 -7.43 -9.28 17.06
C GLY A 92 -6.27 -9.36 16.07
N PHE A 93 -6.49 -8.94 14.81
CA PHE A 93 -5.45 -8.77 13.81
C PHE A 93 -5.37 -7.33 13.33
N LEU A 94 -4.17 -6.93 12.89
CA LEU A 94 -3.89 -5.63 12.32
C LEU A 94 -3.42 -5.82 10.86
N PRO A 95 -3.95 -5.04 9.91
CA PRO A 95 -3.53 -5.12 8.51
C PRO A 95 -2.22 -4.37 8.25
N VAL A 96 -1.43 -4.90 7.32
CA VAL A 96 -0.25 -4.28 6.73
C VAL A 96 -0.42 -4.31 5.23
N THR A 97 -0.21 -3.16 4.59
CA THR A 97 -0.20 -3.03 3.14
C THR A 97 1.05 -2.28 2.72
N ASP A 98 1.92 -2.93 1.96
CA ASP A 98 3.04 -2.27 1.30
C ASP A 98 2.72 -2.03 -0.18
N LYS A 99 2.48 -0.76 -0.51
CA LYS A 99 2.16 -0.34 -1.89
C LYS A 99 3.40 -0.30 -2.79
N LYS A 100 4.61 -0.21 -2.23
CA LYS A 100 5.85 -0.15 -3.02
C LYS A 100 6.20 -1.54 -3.54
N ASP A 101 6.04 -2.53 -2.68
CA ASP A 101 6.34 -3.93 -3.01
C ASP A 101 5.11 -4.71 -3.47
N GLY A 102 3.90 -4.21 -3.22
CA GLY A 102 2.65 -4.73 -3.79
C GLY A 102 2.14 -5.96 -3.07
N TYR A 103 2.14 -5.96 -1.75
CA TYR A 103 1.57 -7.04 -0.95
C TYR A 103 0.85 -6.51 0.29
N SER A 104 -0.03 -7.34 0.83
CA SER A 104 -0.69 -7.11 2.11
C SER A 104 -0.83 -8.40 2.91
N PHE A 105 -0.86 -8.27 4.23
CA PHE A 105 -1.10 -9.37 5.16
C PHE A 105 -1.64 -8.85 6.48
N LEU A 106 -2.18 -9.76 7.30
CA LEU A 106 -2.61 -9.50 8.66
C LEU A 106 -1.58 -10.06 9.64
N TYR A 107 -1.37 -9.39 10.77
CA TYR A 107 -0.57 -9.91 11.88
C TYR A 107 -1.33 -9.83 13.21
N PRO A 108 -1.04 -10.69 14.19
CA PRO A 108 -1.72 -10.67 15.49
C PRO A 108 -1.48 -9.38 16.26
N PHE A 109 -2.51 -8.90 16.95
CA PHE A 109 -2.39 -7.76 17.86
C PHE A 109 -1.37 -8.06 18.98
N GLY A 110 -0.55 -7.06 19.32
CA GLY A 110 0.50 -7.15 20.34
C GLY A 110 1.90 -7.38 19.78
N TRP A 111 2.03 -7.62 18.47
CA TRP A 111 3.34 -7.69 17.82
C TRP A 111 3.81 -6.31 17.36
N GLN A 112 5.12 -6.11 17.38
CA GLN A 112 5.76 -4.85 17.05
C GLN A 112 6.61 -4.99 15.78
N GLU A 113 6.60 -3.95 14.94
CA GLU A 113 7.47 -3.86 13.76
C GLU A 113 8.94 -3.71 14.19
N VAL A 114 9.81 -4.51 13.58
CA VAL A 114 11.26 -4.48 13.78
C VAL A 114 11.92 -4.40 12.42
N VAL A 115 12.90 -3.50 12.28
CA VAL A 115 13.68 -3.40 11.05
C VAL A 115 14.83 -4.41 11.11
N VAL A 116 14.87 -5.33 10.14
CA VAL A 116 15.92 -6.34 10.01
C VAL A 116 16.57 -6.19 8.63
N GLN A 117 17.90 -6.17 8.58
CA GLN A 117 18.61 -6.06 7.30
C GLN A 117 18.31 -7.27 6.39
N GLY A 118 18.00 -6.99 5.12
CA GLY A 118 17.70 -8.02 4.13
C GLY A 118 16.28 -8.61 4.20
N GLN A 119 15.42 -8.07 5.07
CA GLN A 119 13.98 -8.36 5.07
C GLN A 119 13.23 -7.05 4.83
N ASP A 120 12.05 -7.15 4.23
CA ASP A 120 11.26 -5.96 3.90
C ASP A 120 10.44 -5.51 5.11
N LYS A 121 9.60 -6.42 5.64
CA LYS A 121 8.80 -6.19 6.84
C LYS A 121 8.95 -7.34 7.82
N VAL A 122 9.10 -7.01 9.10
CA VAL A 122 9.18 -8.00 10.18
C VAL A 122 8.37 -7.51 11.37
N TYR A 123 7.47 -8.35 11.87
CA TYR A 123 6.73 -8.13 13.10
C TYR A 123 7.02 -9.27 14.07
N LYS A 124 7.24 -8.94 15.34
CA LYS A 124 7.58 -9.93 16.38
C LYS A 124 6.77 -9.69 17.64
N ASP A 125 6.47 -10.75 18.36
CA ASP A 125 5.89 -10.65 19.69
C ASP A 125 6.90 -10.02 20.66
N VAL A 126 6.41 -9.13 21.53
CA VAL A 126 7.22 -8.45 22.55
C VAL A 126 7.59 -9.42 23.69
N ILE A 127 6.74 -10.40 23.97
CA ILE A 127 6.91 -11.39 25.05
C ILE A 127 7.67 -12.61 24.55
N GLU A 128 7.35 -13.08 23.33
CA GLU A 128 7.92 -14.30 22.75
C GLU A 128 8.65 -14.03 21.43
N PRO A 129 9.95 -13.73 21.44
CA PRO A 129 10.67 -13.33 20.23
C PRO A 129 10.71 -14.36 19.10
N LEU A 130 10.41 -15.63 19.39
CA LEU A 130 10.29 -16.72 18.40
C LEU A 130 8.96 -16.72 17.65
N GLU A 131 7.96 -16.00 18.18
CA GLU A 131 6.69 -15.70 17.53
C GLU A 131 6.88 -14.46 16.65
N SER A 132 6.96 -14.68 15.34
CA SER A 132 7.24 -13.62 14.39
C SER A 132 6.62 -13.89 13.03
N VAL A 133 6.41 -12.83 12.26
CA VAL A 133 6.16 -12.87 10.81
C VAL A 133 7.18 -11.99 10.11
N SER A 134 7.71 -12.49 9.00
CA SER A 134 8.57 -11.72 8.12
C SER A 134 8.18 -11.90 6.67
N VAL A 135 8.37 -10.83 5.89
CA VAL A 135 8.24 -10.83 4.44
C VAL A 135 9.59 -10.49 3.82
N ASN A 136 9.98 -11.29 2.85
CA ASN A 136 11.15 -11.07 2.02
C ASN A 136 10.75 -11.06 0.54
N THR A 137 11.40 -10.18 -0.21
CA THR A 137 11.15 -9.97 -1.65
C THR A 137 12.48 -10.02 -2.39
N ILE A 138 12.58 -10.97 -3.33
CA ILE A 138 13.78 -11.14 -4.16
C ILE A 138 13.37 -10.97 -5.63
N PRO A 139 14.06 -10.14 -6.43
CA PRO A 139 13.77 -10.03 -7.85
C PRO A 139 14.02 -11.36 -8.56
N THR A 140 13.12 -11.76 -9.45
CA THR A 140 13.22 -13.02 -10.20
C THR A 140 12.78 -12.82 -11.66
N SER A 141 13.40 -13.59 -12.56
CA SER A 141 13.02 -13.63 -13.98
C SER A 141 11.84 -14.57 -14.27
N LYS A 142 11.44 -15.38 -13.28
CA LYS A 142 10.35 -16.34 -13.38
C LYS A 142 9.00 -15.64 -13.28
N GLN A 143 8.00 -16.14 -14.01
CA GLN A 143 6.66 -15.56 -14.01
C GLN A 143 5.72 -16.33 -13.07
N ASP A 144 5.83 -17.65 -13.05
CA ASP A 144 5.01 -18.51 -12.19
C ASP A 144 5.90 -19.34 -11.26
N ILE A 145 5.40 -19.60 -10.05
CA ILE A 145 6.04 -20.46 -9.06
C ILE A 145 6.06 -21.92 -9.50
N ARG A 146 5.09 -22.34 -10.33
CA ARG A 146 5.03 -23.68 -10.92
C ARG A 146 6.26 -24.02 -11.78
N GLU A 147 6.93 -23.01 -12.32
CA GLU A 147 8.19 -23.20 -13.06
C GLU A 147 9.35 -23.69 -12.18
N LEU A 148 9.27 -23.50 -10.86
CA LEU A 148 10.29 -23.96 -9.92
C LEU A 148 10.13 -25.45 -9.57
N GLY A 149 8.98 -26.05 -9.91
CA GLY A 149 8.66 -27.44 -9.63
C GLY A 149 7.51 -27.62 -8.64
N PRO A 150 7.32 -28.85 -8.13
CA PRO A 150 6.23 -29.16 -7.22
C PRO A 150 6.44 -28.52 -5.84
N PRO A 151 5.35 -28.23 -5.09
CA PRO A 151 5.41 -27.54 -3.80
C PRO A 151 6.39 -28.15 -2.80
N ASP A 152 6.43 -29.48 -2.67
CA ASP A 152 7.30 -30.18 -1.73
C ASP A 152 8.79 -29.91 -1.99
N GLN A 153 9.21 -30.00 -3.25
CA GLN A 153 10.62 -29.83 -3.64
C GLN A 153 11.06 -28.38 -3.47
N VAL A 154 10.19 -27.43 -3.85
CA VAL A 154 10.47 -25.99 -3.70
C VAL A 154 10.54 -25.62 -2.23
N ALA A 155 9.60 -26.09 -1.41
CA ALA A 155 9.60 -25.86 0.04
C ALA A 155 10.85 -26.44 0.70
N GLU A 156 11.19 -27.70 0.42
CA GLU A 156 12.38 -28.35 1.00
C GLU A 156 13.68 -27.62 0.61
N ALA A 157 13.81 -27.21 -0.65
CA ALA A 157 14.97 -26.46 -1.12
C ALA A 157 15.07 -25.09 -0.45
N LEU A 158 13.95 -24.38 -0.29
CA LEU A 158 13.90 -23.07 0.36
C LEU A 158 14.22 -23.17 1.86
N ILE A 159 13.64 -24.16 2.53
CA ILE A 159 13.89 -24.42 3.96
C ILE A 159 15.38 -24.68 4.20
N ARG A 160 16.00 -25.53 3.39
CA ARG A 160 17.42 -25.90 3.57
C ARG A 160 18.40 -24.80 3.21
N LYS A 161 18.09 -23.97 2.20
CA LYS A 161 19.04 -22.97 1.68
C LYS A 161 18.88 -21.59 2.29
N VAL A 162 17.66 -21.21 2.67
CA VAL A 162 17.32 -19.81 3.02
C VAL A 162 16.77 -19.69 4.43
N LEU A 163 15.83 -20.55 4.82
CA LEU A 163 15.09 -20.36 6.08
C LEU A 163 15.78 -20.97 7.31
N ALA A 164 16.54 -22.04 7.13
CA ALA A 164 17.22 -22.72 8.23
C ALA A 164 18.73 -22.59 8.13
N ALA A 165 19.36 -22.46 9.29
CA ALA A 165 20.82 -22.53 9.38
C ALA A 165 21.29 -23.96 9.05
N PRO A 166 22.49 -24.14 8.47
CA PRO A 166 23.03 -25.47 8.16
C PRO A 166 23.24 -26.35 9.41
N THR A 167 23.22 -25.75 10.60
CA THR A 167 23.30 -26.44 11.90
C THR A 167 21.94 -26.94 12.42
N GLN A 168 20.83 -26.49 11.83
CA GLN A 168 19.48 -26.85 12.26
C GLN A 168 18.97 -28.07 11.49
N LYS A 169 18.29 -28.97 12.19
CA LYS A 169 17.61 -30.10 11.56
C LYS A 169 16.21 -29.67 11.15
N THR A 170 15.91 -29.72 9.86
CA THR A 170 14.61 -29.31 9.32
C THR A 170 13.79 -30.52 8.89
N LYS A 171 12.48 -30.43 9.10
CA LYS A 171 11.51 -31.44 8.63
C LYS A 171 10.31 -30.72 8.03
N LEU A 172 10.05 -30.98 6.75
CA LEU A 172 8.82 -30.59 6.07
C LEU A 172 7.68 -31.49 6.58
N MET A 173 6.56 -30.87 6.96
CA MET A 173 5.38 -31.58 7.44
C MET A 173 4.29 -31.63 6.37
N GLU A 174 4.04 -30.49 5.73
CA GLU A 174 3.03 -30.36 4.70
C GLU A 174 3.46 -29.31 3.67
N ALA A 175 3.15 -29.52 2.40
CA ALA A 175 3.17 -28.48 1.38
C ALA A 175 1.91 -28.59 0.54
N LYS A 176 1.34 -27.44 0.22
CA LYS A 176 0.09 -27.29 -0.53
C LYS A 176 0.24 -26.20 -1.56
N GLU A 177 -0.45 -26.40 -2.67
CA GLU A 177 -0.65 -25.39 -3.69
C GLU A 177 -2.06 -24.81 -3.54
N ASN A 178 -2.15 -23.48 -3.50
CA ASN A 178 -3.40 -22.75 -3.45
C ASN A 178 -3.43 -21.72 -4.58
N ASP A 179 -4.60 -21.52 -5.18
CA ASP A 179 -4.81 -20.44 -6.16
C ASP A 179 -5.71 -19.38 -5.52
N VAL A 180 -5.20 -18.15 -5.41
CA VAL A 180 -5.93 -17.02 -4.84
C VAL A 180 -5.86 -15.87 -5.83
N ASP A 181 -7.03 -15.44 -6.29
CA ASP A 181 -7.19 -14.33 -7.24
C ASP A 181 -6.38 -14.51 -8.55
N GLY A 182 -6.27 -15.76 -9.03
CA GLY A 182 -5.53 -16.11 -10.25
C GLY A 182 -4.01 -16.12 -10.08
N ARG A 183 -3.53 -16.18 -8.83
CA ARG A 183 -2.12 -16.30 -8.49
C ARG A 183 -1.90 -17.58 -7.71
N THR A 184 -0.88 -18.34 -8.12
CA THR A 184 -0.46 -19.55 -7.44
C THR A 184 0.39 -19.22 -6.21
N TYR A 185 -0.02 -19.73 -5.05
CA TYR A 185 0.73 -19.69 -3.80
C TYR A 185 1.12 -21.11 -3.40
N TYR A 186 2.36 -21.31 -2.99
CA TYR A 186 2.71 -22.52 -2.25
C TYR A 186 2.77 -22.19 -0.77
N THR A 187 1.99 -22.91 0.01
CA THR A 187 1.99 -22.83 1.47
C THR A 187 2.56 -24.10 2.04
N PHE A 188 3.42 -24.00 3.04
CA PHE A 188 4.06 -25.18 3.62
C PHE A 188 4.33 -25.01 5.10
N GLU A 189 4.40 -26.13 5.78
CA GLU A 189 4.65 -26.22 7.21
C GLU A 189 5.92 -27.01 7.45
N PHE A 190 6.76 -26.52 8.34
CA PHE A 190 8.00 -27.20 8.69
C PHE A 190 8.40 -26.93 10.12
N THR A 191 9.18 -27.85 10.65
CA THR A 191 9.85 -27.69 11.94
C THR A 191 11.33 -27.50 11.72
N ALA A 192 11.93 -26.59 12.47
CA ALA A 192 13.37 -26.37 12.54
C ALA A 192 13.84 -26.61 13.98
N GLN A 193 14.57 -27.70 14.18
CA GLN A 193 15.13 -28.08 15.47
C GLN A 193 16.54 -27.50 15.61
N ALA A 194 16.73 -26.68 16.64
CA ALA A 194 18.00 -26.18 17.13
C ALA A 194 18.37 -26.90 18.46
N PRO A 195 19.63 -26.80 18.94
CA PRO A 195 20.05 -27.46 20.17
C PRO A 195 19.23 -27.08 21.42
N ASN A 196 18.69 -25.87 21.45
CA ASN A 196 18.00 -25.28 22.60
C ASN A 196 16.48 -25.10 22.41
N PHE A 197 15.98 -25.09 21.18
CA PHE A 197 14.55 -24.93 20.89
C PHE A 197 14.17 -25.64 19.60
N THR A 198 12.88 -25.93 19.45
CA THR A 198 12.29 -26.34 18.17
C THR A 198 11.29 -25.28 17.76
N ARG A 199 11.43 -24.75 16.54
CA ARG A 199 10.50 -23.76 15.98
C ARG A 199 9.62 -24.44 14.96
N HIS A 200 8.32 -24.31 15.15
CA HIS A 200 7.32 -24.67 14.15
C HIS A 200 7.03 -23.45 13.30
N ALA A 201 7.13 -23.58 11.98
CA ALA A 201 7.04 -22.47 11.06
C ALA A 201 6.12 -22.80 9.89
N LEU A 202 5.42 -21.76 9.43
CA LEU A 202 4.61 -21.75 8.23
C LEU A 202 5.25 -20.81 7.23
N GLY A 203 5.27 -21.22 5.97
CA GLY A 203 5.73 -20.42 4.85
C GLY A 203 4.64 -20.25 3.81
N ALA A 204 4.57 -19.06 3.22
CA ALA A 204 3.79 -18.78 2.03
C ALA A 204 4.71 -18.15 0.98
N ILE A 205 4.75 -18.72 -0.21
CA ILE A 205 5.58 -18.23 -1.31
C ILE A 205 4.75 -18.07 -2.56
N ALA A 206 5.06 -17.02 -3.32
CA ALA A 206 4.44 -16.75 -4.60
C ALA A 206 5.37 -15.91 -5.47
N ILE A 207 5.19 -16.01 -6.79
CA ILE A 207 5.91 -15.22 -7.77
C ILE A 207 4.91 -14.29 -8.46
N ALA A 208 5.22 -13.01 -8.47
CA ALA A 208 4.41 -12.00 -9.14
C ALA A 208 5.19 -10.72 -9.34
N ASN A 209 4.78 -9.89 -10.30
CA ASN A 209 5.38 -8.56 -10.52
C ASN A 209 6.92 -8.62 -10.70
N GLY A 210 7.47 -9.73 -11.21
CA GLY A 210 8.92 -9.97 -11.33
C GLY A 210 9.66 -10.16 -9.98
N LYS A 211 8.94 -10.50 -8.91
CA LYS A 211 9.48 -10.72 -7.56
C LYS A 211 9.02 -12.07 -7.00
N PHE A 212 9.92 -12.70 -6.26
CA PHE A 212 9.68 -13.86 -5.43
C PHE A 212 9.37 -13.37 -4.02
N TYR A 213 8.13 -13.55 -3.59
CA TYR A 213 7.69 -13.19 -2.24
C TYR A 213 7.81 -14.40 -1.34
N THR A 214 8.32 -14.19 -0.14
CA THR A 214 8.37 -15.21 0.92
C THR A 214 7.84 -14.59 2.19
N LEU A 215 6.67 -15.05 2.63
CA LEU A 215 6.19 -14.82 3.98
C LEU A 215 6.59 -16.02 4.84
N THR A 216 7.20 -15.78 5.98
CA THR A 216 7.52 -16.82 6.96
C THR A 216 6.99 -16.39 8.31
N THR A 217 6.18 -17.25 8.92
CA THR A 217 5.75 -17.10 10.31
C THR A 217 6.02 -18.36 11.10
N GLY A 218 5.93 -18.31 12.41
CA GLY A 218 6.20 -19.46 13.26
C GLY A 218 6.29 -19.10 14.72
N ALA A 219 6.35 -20.14 15.54
CA ALA A 219 6.41 -20.05 17.00
C ALA A 219 7.26 -21.18 17.58
N ASN A 220 7.49 -21.12 18.89
CA ASN A 220 8.09 -22.24 19.61
C ASN A 220 7.12 -23.42 19.65
N GLU A 221 7.62 -24.63 19.41
CA GLU A 221 6.84 -25.87 19.45
C GLU A 221 6.01 -26.02 20.73
N ARG A 222 6.55 -25.59 21.88
CA ARG A 222 5.84 -25.65 23.18
C ARG A 222 4.54 -24.85 23.20
N ARG A 223 4.44 -23.80 22.39
CA ARG A 223 3.28 -22.89 22.30
C ARG A 223 2.49 -23.06 21.01
N TRP A 224 2.94 -23.92 20.10
CA TRP A 224 2.34 -24.10 18.78
C TRP A 224 0.84 -24.30 18.85
N GLU A 225 0.36 -25.25 19.66
CA GLU A 225 -1.06 -25.54 19.82
C GLU A 225 -1.93 -24.35 20.26
N LYS A 226 -1.33 -23.34 20.91
CA LYS A 226 -2.05 -22.14 21.37
C LYS A 226 -2.13 -21.05 20.30
N ILE A 227 -1.17 -21.01 19.38
CA ILE A 227 -0.99 -19.90 18.44
C ILE A 227 -1.19 -20.31 16.98
N LYS A 228 -1.19 -21.61 16.66
CA LYS A 228 -1.27 -22.15 15.30
C LYS A 228 -2.42 -21.53 14.49
N ASP A 229 -3.62 -21.45 15.06
CA ASP A 229 -4.79 -20.92 14.35
C ASP A 229 -4.61 -19.44 13.95
N ARG A 230 -3.89 -18.68 14.79
CA ARG A 230 -3.54 -17.30 14.48
C ARG A 230 -2.49 -17.23 13.39
N LEU A 231 -1.48 -18.10 13.42
CA LEU A 231 -0.42 -18.14 12.42
C LEU A 231 -0.92 -18.60 11.05
N HIS A 232 -1.83 -19.58 11.00
CA HIS A 232 -2.56 -19.93 9.78
C HIS A 232 -3.32 -18.74 9.23
N THR A 233 -4.03 -18.00 10.10
CA THR A 233 -4.73 -16.77 9.68
C THR A 233 -3.79 -15.74 9.06
N VAL A 234 -2.56 -15.59 9.56
CA VAL A 234 -1.54 -14.72 8.96
C VAL A 234 -1.20 -15.19 7.55
N VAL A 235 -0.89 -16.47 7.39
CA VAL A 235 -0.53 -17.08 6.09
C VAL A 235 -1.67 -16.97 5.09
N ASP A 236 -2.89 -17.30 5.48
CA ASP A 236 -4.08 -17.25 4.63
C ASP A 236 -4.45 -15.82 4.22
N SER A 237 -4.05 -14.83 5.03
CA SER A 237 -4.29 -13.42 4.74
C SER A 237 -3.27 -12.81 3.78
N PHE A 238 -2.17 -13.52 3.48
CA PHE A 238 -1.13 -13.00 2.62
C PHE A 238 -1.62 -12.91 1.18
N LYS A 239 -1.59 -11.69 0.64
CA LYS A 239 -2.05 -11.40 -0.72
C LYS A 239 -1.06 -10.51 -1.44
N ILE A 240 -0.84 -10.81 -2.71
CA ILE A 240 -0.07 -9.96 -3.61
C ILE A 240 -1.05 -9.03 -4.34
N GLU A 241 -0.89 -7.74 -4.10
CA GLU A 241 -1.68 -6.71 -4.76
C GLU A 241 -1.21 -6.54 -6.21
N ALA A 242 -2.18 -6.35 -7.11
CA ALA A 242 -1.88 -5.96 -8.47
C ALA A 242 -1.30 -4.54 -8.47
N ARG A 243 -0.21 -4.35 -9.22
CA ARG A 243 0.32 -2.99 -9.43
C ARG A 243 -0.67 -2.23 -10.30
N VAL A 244 -1.31 -1.21 -9.70
CA VAL A 244 -2.08 -0.18 -10.43
C VAL A 244 -1.12 0.80 -11.07
#